data_AF-A0A453HHK4-F1
#
_entry.id   AF-A0A453HHK4-F1
#
_cell.length_a   1.000
_cell.length_b   1.000
_cell.length_c   1.000
_cell.angle_alpha   90.00
_cell.angle_beta   90.00
_cell.angle_gamma   90.00
#
_symmetry.space_group_name_H-M   'P 1'
#
loop_
_entity.id
_entity.type
_entity.pdbx_description
1 polymer ?
#
loop_
_entity_poly.entity_id
_entity_poly.type
_entity_poly.pdbx_seq_one_letter_code
_entity_poly.pdbx_strand_id
1 'polypeptide(L)'
;QIINGICKGLHYLHQNQILHLDLKPPNILLDDSMFPKIADFGLSRCFDEKQSRAFTTNIAGTLGYLPPEFGSHEITYQFDLYSLGVIIMEILTGKRGYEAVEDILESWSIRLEQSQKDIQLEQIRVCAEIGIECIESNPLKRPVTHHIIARLPETTDGPIGPAGTRSSVPQVDDPHKGALKSSSEV
;
A
#
# COMPACT_ATOMS: atom_id res chain seq x y z
N GLN A 1 -7.22 -12.29 -4.11
CA GLN A 1 -6.56 -12.21 -2.79
C GLN A 1 -5.43 -11.17 -2.78
N ILE A 2 -4.44 -11.25 -3.67
CA ILE A 2 -3.30 -10.30 -3.72
C ILE A 2 -3.75 -8.83 -3.80
N ILE A 3 -4.57 -8.46 -4.80
CA ILE A 3 -5.05 -7.06 -4.93
C ILE A 3 -5.74 -6.59 -3.65
N ASN A 4 -6.64 -7.39 -3.08
CA ASN A 4 -7.32 -7.05 -1.83
C ASN A 4 -6.35 -6.83 -0.66
N GLY A 5 -5.35 -7.69 -0.51
CA GLY A 5 -4.34 -7.53 0.55
C GLY A 5 -3.51 -6.25 0.38
N ILE A 6 -3.15 -5.88 -0.86
CA ILE A 6 -2.46 -4.61 -1.15
C ILE A 6 -3.37 -3.43 -0.78
N CYS A 7 -4.64 -3.46 -1.19
CA CYS A 7 -5.61 -2.41 -0.87
C CYS A 7 -5.81 -2.25 0.64
N LYS A 8 -5.94 -3.35 1.39
CA LYS A 8 -6.02 -3.36 2.86
C LYS A 8 -4.76 -2.77 3.49
N GLY A 9 -3.58 -3.18 3.02
CA GLY A 9 -2.30 -2.63 3.49
C GLY A 9 -2.18 -1.13 3.24
N LEU A 10 -2.55 -0.66 2.05
CA LEU A 10 -2.49 0.76 1.71
C LEU A 10 -3.51 1.57 2.51
N HIS A 11 -4.71 1.04 2.70
CA HIS A 11 -5.70 1.66 3.58
C HIS A 11 -5.17 1.85 4.99
N TYR A 12 -4.52 0.82 5.55
CA TYR A 12 -3.88 0.92 6.86
C TYR A 12 -2.83 2.03 6.91
N LEU A 13 -1.96 2.14 5.89
CA LEU A 13 -0.98 3.23 5.82
C LEU A 13 -1.65 4.61 5.80
N HIS A 14 -2.66 4.80 4.94
CA HIS A 14 -3.37 6.08 4.82
C HIS A 14 -4.13 6.45 6.11
N GLN A 15 -4.70 5.47 6.83
CA GLN A 15 -5.32 5.70 8.14
C GLN A 15 -4.32 6.13 9.22
N ASN A 16 -3.05 5.71 9.10
CA ASN A 16 -1.95 6.10 9.97
C ASN A 16 -1.14 7.29 9.40
N GLN A 17 -1.74 8.06 8.48
CA GLN A 17 -1.16 9.25 7.89
C GLN A 17 0.17 9.02 7.15
N ILE A 18 0.41 7.81 6.64
CA ILE A 18 1.64 7.46 5.93
C ILE A 18 1.35 7.47 4.42
N LEU A 19 2.12 8.27 3.67
CA LEU A 19 2.26 8.15 2.22
C LEU A 19 3.46 7.26 1.91
N HIS A 20 3.27 6.30 1.02
CA HIS A 20 4.34 5.37 0.64
C HIS A 20 5.32 6.00 -0.37
N LEU A 21 4.79 6.66 -1.40
CA LEU A 21 5.48 7.36 -2.50
C LEU A 21 6.31 6.51 -3.48
N ASP A 22 6.58 5.23 -3.17
CA ASP A 22 7.26 4.30 -4.09
C ASP A 22 6.57 2.94 -4.19
N LEU A 23 5.24 2.93 -4.30
CA LEU A 23 4.51 1.68 -4.53
C LEU A 23 4.79 1.13 -5.93
N LYS A 24 5.23 -0.12 -5.97
CA LYS A 24 5.53 -0.89 -7.19
C LYS A 24 5.58 -2.38 -6.85
N PRO A 25 5.46 -3.31 -7.82
CA PRO A 25 5.50 -4.75 -7.54
C PRO A 25 6.75 -5.21 -6.76
N PRO A 26 7.98 -4.71 -7.02
CA PRO A 26 9.14 -5.05 -6.18
C PRO A 26 9.01 -4.71 -4.69
N ASN A 27 8.13 -3.76 -4.35
CA ASN A 27 7.87 -3.30 -2.98
C ASN A 27 6.62 -3.97 -2.38
N ILE A 28 6.03 -4.94 -3.07
CA ILE A 28 4.96 -5.81 -2.58
C ILE A 28 5.54 -7.21 -2.40
N LEU A 29 5.88 -7.56 -1.16
CA LEU A 29 6.41 -8.87 -0.81
C LEU A 29 5.26 -9.85 -0.57
N LEU A 30 5.47 -11.13 -0.87
CA LEU A 30 4.52 -12.18 -0.53
C LEU A 30 5.11 -13.03 0.59
N ASP A 31 4.32 -13.33 1.62
CA ASP A 31 4.72 -14.29 2.64
C ASP A 31 4.46 -15.74 2.22
N ASP A 32 4.79 -16.69 3.10
CA ASP A 32 4.65 -18.14 2.84
C ASP A 32 3.20 -18.57 2.54
N SER A 33 2.22 -17.75 2.92
CA SER A 33 0.80 -17.97 2.66
C SER A 33 0.28 -17.16 1.45
N MET A 34 1.18 -16.59 0.65
CA MET A 34 0.87 -15.73 -0.51
C MET A 34 0.10 -14.46 -0.14
N PHE A 35 0.15 -14.02 1.13
CA PHE A 35 -0.42 -12.74 1.51
C PHE A 35 0.57 -11.60 1.21
N PRO A 36 0.11 -10.52 0.56
CA PRO A 36 0.96 -9.40 0.22
C PRO A 36 1.25 -8.51 1.43
N LYS A 37 2.48 -7.99 1.48
CA LYS A 37 2.97 -7.03 2.47
C LYS A 37 3.67 -5.88 1.76
N ILE A 38 3.26 -4.66 2.07
CA ILE A 38 3.90 -3.46 1.56
C ILE A 38 5.24 -3.28 2.29
N ALA A 39 6.31 -3.07 1.53
CA ALA A 39 7.68 -2.93 2.02
C ALA A 39 8.37 -1.70 1.39
N ASP A 40 9.58 -1.40 1.87
CA ASP A 40 10.43 -0.29 1.40
C ASP A 40 9.82 1.12 1.60
N PHE A 41 9.89 1.57 2.84
CA PHE A 41 9.40 2.88 3.27
C PHE A 41 10.47 3.99 3.14
N GLY A 42 11.53 3.77 2.35
CA GLY A 42 12.66 4.72 2.25
C GLY A 42 12.26 6.09 1.71
N LEU A 43 11.20 6.16 0.90
CA LEU A 43 10.63 7.39 0.36
C LEU A 43 9.38 7.86 1.10
N SER A 44 8.89 7.11 2.07
CA SER A 44 7.62 7.41 2.73
C SER A 44 7.64 8.71 3.54
N ARG A 45 6.46 9.27 3.76
CA ARG A 45 6.26 10.50 4.54
C ARG A 45 5.08 10.32 5.49
N CYS A 46 5.21 10.84 6.71
CA CYS A 46 4.11 10.93 7.65
C CYS A 46 3.51 12.33 7.60
N PHE A 47 2.19 12.43 7.50
CA PHE A 47 1.43 13.66 7.64
C PHE A 47 1.01 13.82 9.10
N ASP A 48 0.93 15.08 9.56
CA ASP A 48 0.24 15.38 10.81
C ASP A 48 -1.27 15.10 10.66
N GLU A 49 -1.99 14.91 11.76
CA GLU A 49 -3.43 14.55 11.75
C GLU A 49 -4.31 15.49 10.90
N LYS A 50 -3.94 16.77 10.80
CA LYS A 50 -4.68 17.80 10.05
C LYS A 50 -4.13 18.04 8.64
N GLN A 51 -3.09 17.32 8.25
CA GLN A 51 -2.40 17.52 6.99
C GLN A 51 -2.94 16.55 5.94
N SER A 52 -3.39 17.09 4.80
CA SER A 52 -3.85 16.32 3.64
C SER A 52 -2.93 16.42 2.43
N ARG A 53 -1.91 17.26 2.52
CA ARG A 53 -0.93 17.54 1.46
C ARG A 53 0.37 18.09 2.02
N ALA A 54 1.45 17.91 1.28
CA ALA A 54 2.74 18.56 1.57
C ALA A 54 3.37 19.07 0.28
N PHE A 55 4.11 20.17 0.38
CA PHE A 55 4.94 20.67 -0.71
C PHE A 55 6.39 20.22 -0.50
N THR A 56 7.01 19.67 -1.53
CA THR A 56 8.41 19.22 -1.51
C THR A 56 9.11 19.57 -2.81
N THR A 57 10.35 20.06 -2.71
CA THR A 57 11.21 20.33 -3.87
C THR A 57 11.82 19.08 -4.48
N ASN A 58 11.75 17.95 -3.77
CA ASN A 58 12.30 16.67 -4.20
C ASN A 58 11.19 15.61 -4.18
N ILE A 59 10.51 15.45 -5.30
CA ILE A 59 9.59 14.32 -5.53
C ILE A 59 10.42 13.17 -6.07
N ALA A 60 10.49 12.10 -5.30
CA ALA A 60 11.16 10.86 -5.66
C ALA A 60 10.13 9.72 -5.75
N GLY A 61 10.39 8.78 -6.65
CA GLY A 61 9.58 7.59 -6.87
C GLY A 61 9.98 6.91 -8.18
N THR A 62 9.37 5.78 -8.48
CA THR A 62 9.73 4.99 -9.65
C THR A 62 8.94 5.41 -10.90
N LEU A 63 9.66 5.74 -11.98
CA LEU A 63 9.06 6.06 -13.29
C LEU A 63 8.15 4.92 -13.78
N GLY A 64 6.97 5.29 -14.27
CA GLY A 64 5.91 4.36 -14.66
C GLY A 64 4.88 4.08 -13.57
N TYR A 65 5.18 4.36 -12.30
CA TYR A 65 4.22 4.30 -11.17
C TYR A 65 3.91 5.68 -10.58
N LEU A 66 4.67 6.71 -10.96
CA LEU A 66 4.41 8.10 -10.58
C LEU A 66 3.16 8.64 -11.29
N PRO A 67 2.30 9.40 -10.58
CA PRO A 67 1.11 10.00 -11.17
C PRO A 67 1.46 11.17 -12.10
N PRO A 68 0.60 11.55 -13.05
CA PRO A 68 0.89 12.63 -14.01
C PRO A 68 1.15 13.99 -13.35
N GLU A 69 0.58 14.25 -12.18
CA GLU A 69 0.79 15.48 -11.40
C GLU A 69 2.10 15.51 -10.60
N PHE A 70 3.00 14.52 -10.74
CA PHE A 70 4.25 14.45 -9.97
C PHE A 70 5.17 15.68 -10.14
N GLY A 71 4.99 16.48 -11.19
CA GLY A 71 5.72 17.74 -11.39
C GLY A 71 5.19 18.94 -10.58
N SER A 72 4.06 18.79 -9.87
CA SER A 72 3.39 19.89 -9.15
C SER A 72 4.07 20.31 -7.85
N HIS A 73 5.06 19.54 -7.37
CA HIS A 73 5.68 19.67 -6.04
C HIS A 73 4.71 19.43 -4.86
N GLU A 74 3.45 19.09 -5.12
CA GLU A 74 2.42 18.79 -4.12
C GLU A 74 2.21 17.27 -4.04
N ILE A 75 2.56 16.68 -2.90
CA ILE A 75 2.31 15.26 -2.62
C ILE A 75 1.04 15.11 -1.79
N THR A 76 0.24 14.10 -2.13
CA THR A 76 -1.00 13.72 -1.45
C THR A 76 -1.17 12.20 -1.49
N TYR A 77 -2.12 11.65 -0.73
CA TYR A 77 -2.47 10.22 -0.79
C TYR A 77 -2.86 9.73 -2.20
N GLN A 78 -3.20 10.66 -3.11
CA GLN A 78 -3.54 10.35 -4.50
C GLN A 78 -2.35 9.81 -5.29
N PHE A 79 -1.11 10.07 -4.87
CA PHE A 79 0.09 9.50 -5.49
C PHE A 79 0.09 7.98 -5.33
N ASP A 80 -0.10 7.49 -4.10
CA ASP A 80 -0.14 6.06 -3.82
C ASP A 80 -1.33 5.38 -4.50
N LEU A 81 -2.48 6.06 -4.60
CA LEU A 81 -3.66 5.54 -5.30
C LEU A 81 -3.38 5.36 -6.80
N TYR A 82 -2.68 6.30 -7.44
CA TYR A 82 -2.26 6.12 -8.82
C TYR A 82 -1.32 4.93 -8.99
N SER A 83 -0.29 4.83 -8.14
CA SER A 83 0.64 3.70 -8.18
C SER A 83 -0.08 2.36 -7.95
N LEU A 84 -1.06 2.31 -7.03
CA LEU A 84 -1.94 1.15 -6.83
C LEU A 84 -2.68 0.79 -8.11
N GLY A 85 -3.27 1.77 -8.81
CA GLY A 85 -3.93 1.57 -10.09
C GLY A 85 -3.02 0.93 -11.12
N VAL A 86 -1.80 1.46 -11.28
CA VAL A 86 -0.80 0.88 -12.20
C VAL A 86 -0.46 -0.56 -11.82
N ILE A 87 -0.27 -0.87 -10.53
CA ILE A 87 0.01 -2.23 -10.05
C ILE A 87 -1.15 -3.17 -10.39
N ILE A 88 -2.39 -2.74 -10.17
CA ILE A 88 -3.59 -3.54 -10.49
C ILE A 88 -3.63 -3.85 -11.98
N MET A 89 -3.42 -2.85 -12.85
CA MET A 89 -3.39 -3.06 -14.29
C MET A 89 -2.27 -4.02 -14.70
N GLU A 90 -1.07 -3.86 -14.13
CA GLU A 90 0.07 -4.74 -14.41
C GLU A 90 -0.18 -6.19 -13.98
N ILE A 91 -0.88 -6.41 -12.86
CA ILE A 91 -1.32 -7.75 -12.43
C ILE A 91 -2.31 -8.36 -13.42
N LEU A 92 -3.28 -7.57 -13.91
CA LEU A 92 -4.35 -8.07 -14.77
C LEU A 92 -3.90 -8.32 -16.21
N THR A 93 -2.97 -7.51 -16.73
CA THR A 93 -2.63 -7.50 -18.17
C THR A 93 -1.17 -7.86 -18.45
N GLY A 94 -0.30 -7.85 -17.43
CA GLY A 94 1.14 -7.94 -17.60
C GLY A 94 1.78 -6.66 -18.16
N LYS A 95 1.02 -5.57 -18.30
CA LYS A 95 1.47 -4.28 -18.85
C LYS A 95 1.11 -3.14 -17.91
N ARG A 96 1.91 -2.09 -17.92
CA ARG A 96 1.61 -0.84 -17.20
C ARG A 96 0.77 0.04 -18.12
N GLY A 97 -0.40 0.46 -17.66
CA GLY A 97 -1.25 1.43 -18.36
C GLY A 97 -2.71 1.03 -18.45
N TYR A 98 -3.45 1.80 -19.24
CA TYR A 98 -4.86 1.58 -19.50
C TYR A 98 -5.08 0.44 -20.50
N GLU A 99 -6.07 -0.40 -20.24
CA GLU A 99 -6.62 -1.39 -21.15
C GLU A 99 -8.13 -1.47 -20.88
N ALA A 100 -8.94 -1.67 -21.92
CA ALA A 100 -10.39 -1.68 -21.75
C ALA A 100 -10.82 -2.90 -20.92
N VAL A 101 -11.86 -2.73 -20.10
CA VAL A 101 -12.36 -3.81 -19.24
C VAL A 101 -12.75 -5.03 -20.07
N GLU A 102 -13.36 -4.81 -21.24
CA GLU A 102 -13.78 -5.88 -22.15
C GLU A 102 -12.60 -6.70 -22.67
N ASP A 103 -11.50 -6.05 -23.06
CA ASP A 103 -10.28 -6.71 -23.57
C ASP A 103 -9.63 -7.57 -22.48
N ILE A 104 -9.59 -7.04 -21.25
CA ILE A 104 -9.09 -7.76 -20.07
C ILE A 104 -9.94 -9.02 -19.84
N LEU A 105 -11.26 -8.87 -19.82
CA LEU A 105 -12.17 -9.97 -19.57
C LEU A 105 -12.14 -11.02 -20.67
N GLU A 106 -12.02 -10.62 -21.93
CA GLU A 106 -11.87 -11.56 -23.05
C GLU A 106 -10.60 -12.40 -22.87
N SER A 107 -9.46 -11.76 -22.60
CA SER A 107 -8.17 -12.41 -22.35
C SER A 107 -8.24 -13.41 -21.19
N TRP A 108 -8.85 -13.02 -20.07
CA TRP A 108 -9.04 -13.92 -18.93
C TRP A 108 -10.04 -15.03 -19.21
N SER A 109 -11.11 -14.77 -19.95
CA SER A 109 -12.15 -15.77 -20.25
C SER A 109 -11.60 -17.00 -20.98
N ILE A 110 -10.54 -16.82 -21.79
CA ILE A 110 -9.86 -17.90 -22.53
C ILE A 110 -8.95 -18.73 -21.60
N ARG A 111 -8.44 -18.11 -20.52
CA ARG A 111 -7.45 -18.70 -19.61
C ARG A 111 -8.07 -19.41 -18.40
N LEU A 112 -9.29 -19.05 -18.02
CA LEU A 112 -9.95 -19.58 -16.83
C LEU A 112 -10.63 -20.92 -17.10
N GLU A 113 -10.59 -21.80 -16.09
CA GLU A 113 -11.32 -23.05 -16.08
C GLU A 113 -12.83 -22.78 -16.02
N GLN A 114 -13.64 -23.68 -16.61
CA GLN A 114 -15.07 -23.46 -16.72
C GLN A 114 -15.79 -23.44 -15.36
N SER A 115 -15.25 -24.14 -14.36
CA SER A 115 -15.78 -24.09 -13.00
C SER A 115 -15.47 -22.74 -12.36
N GLN A 116 -16.52 -22.02 -11.93
CA GLN A 116 -16.44 -20.70 -11.30
C GLN A 116 -15.97 -19.56 -12.20
N LYS A 117 -15.94 -19.77 -13.53
CA LYS A 117 -15.52 -18.77 -14.52
C LYS A 117 -16.25 -17.44 -14.36
N ASP A 118 -17.58 -17.45 -14.21
CA ASP A 118 -18.38 -16.23 -14.11
C ASP A 118 -18.04 -15.42 -12.84
N ILE A 119 -17.83 -16.10 -11.71
CA ILE A 119 -17.45 -15.46 -10.44
C ILE A 119 -16.06 -14.82 -10.57
N GLN A 120 -15.11 -15.53 -11.17
CA GLN A 120 -13.74 -15.03 -11.35
C GLN A 120 -13.70 -13.86 -12.35
N LEU A 121 -14.46 -13.94 -13.44
CA LEU A 121 -14.58 -12.84 -14.40
C LEU A 121 -15.20 -11.60 -13.75
N GLU A 122 -16.20 -11.75 -12.89
CA GLU A 122 -16.76 -10.62 -12.16
C GLU A 122 -15.75 -10.00 -11.18
N GLN A 123 -14.96 -10.82 -10.49
CA GLN A 123 -13.87 -10.31 -9.64
C GLN A 123 -12.81 -9.56 -10.46
N ILE A 124 -12.47 -10.06 -11.65
CA ILE A 124 -11.52 -9.43 -12.58
C ILE A 124 -12.09 -8.10 -13.08
N ARG A 125 -13.39 -8.05 -13.43
CA ARG A 125 -14.07 -6.82 -13.84
C ARG A 125 -13.95 -5.74 -12.77
N VAL A 126 -14.33 -6.07 -11.54
CA VAL A 126 -14.25 -5.13 -10.40
C VAL A 126 -12.82 -4.63 -10.20
N CYS A 127 -11.82 -5.53 -10.27
CA CYS A 127 -10.42 -5.12 -10.17
C CYS A 127 -10.00 -4.19 -11.31
N ALA A 128 -10.41 -4.47 -12.55
CA ALA A 128 -10.09 -3.66 -13.72
C ALA A 128 -10.67 -2.25 -13.60
N GLU A 129 -11.95 -2.13 -13.22
CA GLU A 129 -12.61 -0.84 -12.99
C GLU A 129 -11.89 -0.02 -11.92
N ILE A 130 -11.56 -0.64 -10.77
CA ILE A 130 -10.78 0.01 -9.71
C ILE A 130 -9.43 0.49 -10.24
N GLY A 131 -8.71 -0.36 -10.99
CA GLY A 131 -7.41 -0.03 -11.58
C GLY A 131 -7.50 1.20 -12.49
N ILE A 132 -8.50 1.22 -13.38
CA ILE A 132 -8.76 2.33 -14.31
C ILE A 132 -9.10 3.62 -13.57
N GLU A 133 -9.99 3.57 -12.58
CA GLU A 133 -10.38 4.75 -11.78
C GLU A 133 -9.18 5.30 -10.98
N CYS A 134 -8.30 4.43 -10.49
CA CYS A 134 -7.09 4.81 -9.76
C CYS A 134 -6.06 5.52 -10.65
N ILE A 135 -5.95 5.17 -11.93
CA ILE A 135 -5.01 5.82 -12.87
C ILE A 135 -5.59 7.09 -13.54
N GLU A 136 -6.74 7.57 -13.09
CA GLU A 136 -7.35 8.81 -13.59
C GLU A 136 -6.39 10.00 -13.45
N SER A 137 -6.32 10.79 -14.51
CA SER A 137 -5.37 11.90 -14.62
C SER A 137 -5.70 13.03 -13.65
N ASN A 138 -6.99 13.23 -13.37
CA ASN A 138 -7.41 14.13 -12.31
C ASN A 138 -7.38 13.41 -10.94
N PRO A 139 -6.46 13.76 -10.02
CA PRO A 139 -6.35 13.09 -8.72
C PRO A 139 -7.62 13.17 -7.87
N LEU A 140 -8.49 14.17 -8.06
CA LEU A 140 -9.73 14.31 -7.30
C LEU A 140 -10.81 13.30 -7.68
N LYS A 141 -10.66 12.63 -8.83
CA LYS A 141 -11.59 11.61 -9.31
C LYS A 141 -11.20 10.19 -8.90
N ARG A 142 -9.97 10.00 -8.41
CA ARG A 142 -9.49 8.69 -7.97
C ARG A 142 -10.24 8.26 -6.69
N PRO A 143 -10.57 6.97 -6.54
CA PRO A 143 -11.29 6.48 -5.38
C PRO A 143 -10.37 6.42 -4.17
N VAL A 144 -10.90 6.80 -3.00
CA VAL A 144 -10.20 6.63 -1.72
C VAL A 144 -10.21 5.17 -1.27
N THR A 145 -9.22 4.77 -0.48
CA THR A 145 -8.96 3.37 -0.13
C THR A 145 -10.15 2.62 0.48
N HIS A 146 -11.00 3.28 1.28
CA HIS A 146 -12.19 2.63 1.86
C HIS A 146 -13.27 2.30 0.81
N HIS A 147 -13.46 3.14 -0.22
CA HIS A 147 -14.36 2.84 -1.33
C HIS A 147 -13.83 1.67 -2.17
N ILE A 148 -12.50 1.57 -2.34
CA ILE A 148 -11.86 0.46 -3.03
C ILE A 148 -12.13 -0.86 -2.29
N ILE A 149 -11.85 -0.90 -0.98
CA ILE A 149 -12.02 -2.12 -0.18
C ILE A 149 -13.48 -2.58 -0.16
N ALA A 150 -14.44 -1.66 -0.07
CA ALA A 150 -15.87 -1.99 -0.04
C ALA A 150 -16.39 -2.66 -1.34
N ARG A 151 -15.70 -2.47 -2.47
CA ARG A 151 -16.03 -3.11 -3.75
C ARG A 151 -15.40 -4.49 -3.90
N LEU A 152 -14.28 -4.74 -3.23
CA LEU A 152 -13.57 -6.01 -3.34
C LEU A 152 -14.28 -7.08 -2.51
N PRO A 153 -14.32 -8.33 -2.99
CA PRO A 153 -14.95 -9.42 -2.24
C PRO A 153 -14.21 -9.65 -0.92
N GLU A 154 -14.96 -9.97 0.13
CA GLU A 154 -14.36 -10.40 1.40
C GLU A 154 -13.49 -11.64 1.15
N THR A 155 -12.21 -11.50 1.47
CA THR A 155 -11.34 -12.66 1.64
C THR A 155 -11.63 -13.23 3.01
N THR A 156 -11.76 -14.55 3.15
CA THR A 156 -11.69 -15.18 4.47
C THR A 156 -10.42 -14.68 5.14
N ASP A 157 -10.58 -13.89 6.21
CA ASP A 157 -9.45 -13.27 6.89
C ASP A 157 -8.54 -14.40 7.40
N GLY A 158 -7.35 -14.52 6.81
CA GLY A 158 -6.25 -15.24 7.42
C GLY A 158 -5.91 -14.54 8.75
N PRO A 159 -5.38 -15.26 9.74
CA PRO A 159 -5.22 -14.71 11.08
C PRO A 159 -4.37 -13.44 11.00
N ILE A 160 -4.95 -12.34 11.47
CA ILE A 160 -4.21 -11.15 11.86
C ILE A 160 -3.13 -11.68 12.81
N GLY A 161 -1.88 -11.65 12.36
CA GLY A 161 -0.74 -12.09 13.15
C GLY A 161 -0.84 -11.49 14.56
N PRO A 162 -0.45 -12.23 15.61
CA PRO A 162 -0.77 -11.85 16.97
C PRO A 162 -0.30 -10.42 17.20
N ALA A 163 -1.22 -9.58 17.68
CA ALA A 163 -0.88 -8.28 18.23
C ALA A 163 0.32 -8.50 19.15
N GLY A 164 1.47 -7.94 18.76
CA GLY A 164 2.71 -8.12 19.49
C GLY A 164 2.44 -7.81 20.95
N THR A 165 2.48 -8.84 21.79
CA THR A 165 2.62 -8.66 23.23
C THR A 165 3.78 -7.71 23.42
N ARG A 166 3.53 -6.58 24.08
CA ARG A 166 4.57 -5.66 24.52
C ARG A 166 5.67 -6.50 25.16
N SER A 167 6.77 -6.69 24.44
CA SER A 167 7.98 -7.21 25.03
C SER A 167 8.42 -6.16 26.03
N SER A 168 8.26 -6.47 27.31
CA SER A 168 8.86 -5.71 28.39
C SER A 168 10.36 -5.68 28.12
N VAL A 169 10.86 -4.54 27.67
CA VAL A 169 12.29 -4.26 27.59
C VAL A 169 12.87 -4.55 28.98
N PRO A 170 13.87 -5.43 29.12
CA PRO A 170 14.55 -5.61 30.40
C PRO A 170 15.21 -4.28 30.75
N GLN A 171 14.97 -3.78 31.97
CA GLN A 171 15.75 -2.67 32.50
C GLN A 171 17.22 -3.09 32.50
N VAL A 172 18.04 -2.37 31.74
CA VAL A 172 19.49 -2.46 31.85
C VAL A 172 19.84 -1.74 33.15
N ASP A 173 20.36 -2.49 34.11
CA ASP A 173 20.88 -1.95 35.37
C ASP A 173 22.03 -0.97 35.07
N ASP A 174 21.88 0.27 35.52
CA ASP A 174 22.88 1.32 35.43
C ASP A 174 24.03 1.03 36.43
N PRO A 175 25.26 0.74 35.97
CA PRO A 175 26.35 0.34 36.84
C PRO A 175 27.00 1.50 37.62
N HIS A 176 26.45 2.73 37.56
CA HIS A 176 27.04 3.91 38.19
C HIS A 176 26.26 4.50 39.37
N LYS A 177 25.59 3.67 40.18
CA LYS A 177 25.13 4.07 41.53
C LYS A 177 25.73 3.19 42.62
N GLY A 178 26.96 3.52 43.03
CA GLY A 178 27.57 2.95 44.22
C GLY A 178 28.93 3.53 44.58
N ALA A 179 28.95 4.26 45.69
CA ALA A 179 30.10 4.55 46.56
C ALA A 179 31.14 5.60 46.11
N LEU A 180 31.03 6.79 46.72
CA LEU A 180 32.18 7.52 47.27
C LEU A 180 31.80 8.00 48.68
N LYS A 181 32.09 7.16 49.68
CA LYS A 181 32.40 7.62 51.04
C LYS A 181 33.92 7.65 51.15
N SER A 182 34.47 8.80 51.50
CA SER A 182 35.69 8.88 52.31
C SER A 182 35.76 10.26 52.94
N SER A 183 35.71 10.28 54.27
CA SER A 183 36.13 11.38 55.13
C SER A 183 37.62 11.17 55.45
N SER A 184 38.41 12.24 55.40
CA SER A 184 39.42 12.59 56.42
C SER A 184 40.24 13.82 56.00
N GLU A 185 40.04 14.91 56.76
CA GLU A 185 41.04 15.80 57.38
C GLU A 185 42.29 16.24 56.61
N VAL A 186 42.44 17.57 56.43
CA VAL A 186 43.40 18.42 57.18
C VAL A 186 42.72 19.76 57.47
#